data_AF-A0A832SM83-F1
#
_entry.id   AF-A0A832SM83-F1
#
_cell.length_a   1.000
_cell.length_b   1.000
_cell.length_c   1.000
_cell.angle_alpha   90.00
_cell.angle_beta   90.00
_cell.angle_gamma   90.00
#
_symmetry.space_group_name_H-M   'P 1'
#
loop_
_entity.id
_entity.type
_entity.pdbx_description
1 polymer ?
#
loop_
_entity_poly.entity_id
_entity_poly.type
_entity_poly.pdbx_seq_one_letter_code
_entity_poly.pdbx_strand_id
1 'polypeptide(L)' 'MEELRVKVLIKLAEKALKELDEAYRRIPEVNNGKTYLLRGKERVRLMLNILKEVQKDAIRNSL' A
#
# COMPACT_ATOMS: atom_id res chain seq x y z
N MET A 1 -0.96 10.00 19.43
CA MET A 1 0.28 9.95 18.63
C MET A 1 0.33 8.75 17.69
N GLU A 2 -0.04 7.55 18.17
CA GLU A 2 -0.01 6.33 17.36
C GLU A 2 -1.01 6.32 16.20
N GLU A 3 -2.26 6.75 16.41
CA GLU A 3 -3.24 6.90 15.33
C GLU A 3 -2.78 7.84 14.20
N LEU A 4 -2.12 8.94 14.55
CA LEU A 4 -1.60 9.89 13.57
C LEU A 4 -0.49 9.24 12.73
N ARG A 5 0.39 8.44 13.35
CA ARG A 5 1.41 7.67 12.63
C ARG A 5 0.78 6.65 11.68
N VAL A 6 -0.24 5.91 12.12
CA VAL A 6 -0.96 4.96 11.26
C VAL A 6 -1.62 5.68 10.08
N LYS A 7 -2.30 6.82 10.31
CA LYS A 7 -2.89 7.66 9.25
C LYS A 7 -1.85 8.12 8.22
N VAL A 8 -0.66 8.52 8.66
CA VAL A 8 0.44 8.91 7.76
C VAL A 8 0.93 7.70 6.95
N LEU A 9 1.12 6.54 7.58
CA LEU A 9 1.55 5.32 6.90
C LEU A 9 0.54 4.86 5.84
N ILE A 10 -0.77 4.95 6.12
CA ILE A 10 -1.83 4.65 5.15
C ILE A 10 -1.69 5.56 3.92
N LYS A 11 -1.56 6.89 4.11
CA LYS A 11 -1.41 7.85 3.00
C LYS A 11 -0.15 7.58 2.16
N LEU A 12 0.96 7.24 2.82
CA LEU A 12 2.21 6.89 2.13
C LEU A 12 2.06 5.61 1.30
N ALA A 13 1.45 4.57 1.88
CA ALA A 13 1.21 3.31 1.18
C ALA A 13 0.22 3.47 0.01
N GLU A 14 -0.81 4.31 0.14
CA GLU A 14 -1.74 4.65 -0.94
C GLU A 14 -1.02 5.36 -2.11
N LYS A 15 -0.15 6.33 -1.79
CA LYS A 15 0.64 7.04 -2.80
C LYS A 15 1.61 6.11 -3.51
N ALA A 16 2.34 5.29 -2.75
CA ALA A 16 3.25 4.29 -3.31
C ALA A 16 2.50 3.29 -4.20
N LEU A 17 1.32 2.82 -3.80
CA LEU A 17 0.51 1.90 -4.60
C LEU A 17 0.09 2.53 -5.94
N LYS A 18 -0.30 3.81 -5.92
CA LYS A 18 -0.63 4.56 -7.14
C LYS A 18 0.57 4.67 -8.08
N GLU A 19 1.73 5.07 -7.57
CA GLU A 19 2.97 5.21 -8.36
C GLU A 19 3.42 3.86 -8.95
N LEU A 20 3.31 2.77 -8.19
CA LEU A 20 3.61 1.41 -8.66
C LEU A 20 2.62 0.94 -9.73
N ASP A 21 1.33 1.29 -9.62
CA ASP A 21 0.34 0.95 -10.64
C ASP A 21 0.57 1.73 -11.94
N GLU A 22 0.91 3.01 -11.86
CA GLU A 22 1.32 3.82 -13.01
C GLU A 22 2.57 3.26 -13.69
N ALA A 23 3.59 2.89 -12.90
CA ALA A 23 4.80 2.24 -13.41
C ALA A 23 4.46 0.91 -14.10
N TYR A 24 3.60 0.08 -13.50
CA TYR A 24 3.20 -1.22 -14.04
C TYR A 24 2.51 -1.09 -15.41
N ARG A 25 1.65 -0.08 -15.58
CA ARG A 25 0.98 0.19 -16.86
C ARG A 25 1.93 0.64 -17.96
N ARG A 26 3.04 1.29 -17.60
CA ARG A 26 4.03 1.83 -18.58
C ARG A 26 5.05 0.80 -19.04
N ILE A 27 5.26 -0.28 -18.28
CA ILE A 27 6.24 -1.31 -18.66
C ILE A 27 5.62 -2.25 -19.71
N PRO A 28 6.30 -2.51 -20.84
CA PRO A 28 5.86 -3.49 -21.84
C PRO A 28 5.74 -4.91 -21.26
N GLU A 29 4.79 -5.71 -21.76
CA GLU A 29 4.58 -7.09 -21.27
C GLU A 29 5.81 -7.99 -21.45
N VAL A 30 6.63 -7.74 -22.48
CA VAL A 30 7.86 -8.50 -22.76
C VAL A 30 8.99 -8.22 -21.75
N ASN A 31 8.83 -7.25 -20.86
CA ASN A 31 9.84 -6.92 -19.87
C ASN A 31 9.65 -7.78 -18.61
N ASN A 32 10.60 -8.67 -18.37
CA ASN A 32 10.62 -9.57 -17.20
C ASN A 32 10.55 -8.83 -15.85
N GLY A 33 11.01 -7.57 -15.80
CA GLY A 33 10.88 -6.67 -14.64
C GLY A 33 9.44 -6.37 -14.25
N LYS A 34 8.48 -6.48 -15.18
CA LYS A 34 7.05 -6.24 -14.94
C LYS A 34 6.47 -7.15 -13.87
N THR A 35 6.88 -8.42 -13.88
CA THR A 35 6.47 -9.41 -12.87
C THR A 35 6.99 -9.05 -11.47
N TYR A 36 8.22 -8.57 -11.36
CA TYR A 36 8.77 -8.14 -10.07
C TYR A 36 8.10 -6.87 -9.56
N LEU A 37 7.79 -5.93 -10.45
CA LEU A 37 7.02 -4.74 -10.11
C LEU A 37 5.62 -5.09 -9.61
N LEU A 38 4.93 -6.03 -10.28
CA LEU A 38 3.63 -6.54 -9.82
C LEU A 38 3.72 -7.11 -8.41
N ARG A 39 4.74 -7.94 -8.13
CA ARG A 39 4.95 -8.51 -6.80
C ARG A 39 5.18 -7.41 -5.76
N GLY A 40 5.99 -6.40 -6.06
CA GLY A 40 6.20 -5.24 -5.19
C GLY A 40 4.89 -4.48 -4.90
N LYS A 41 4.11 -4.21 -5.95
CA LYS A 41 2.78 -3.59 -5.85
C LYS A 41 1.85 -4.38 -4.92
N GLU A 42 1.81 -5.70 -5.07
CA GLU A 42 1.00 -6.58 -4.22
C GLU A 42 1.45 -6.56 -2.76
N ARG A 43 2.75 -6.47 -2.48
CA ARG A 43 3.24 -6.31 -1.10
C ARG A 43 2.81 -4.99 -0.49
N VAL A 44 2.86 -3.88 -1.24
CA VAL A 44 2.35 -2.58 -0.77
C VAL A 44 0.85 -2.63 -0.51
N ARG A 45 0.07 -3.29 -1.37
CA ARG A 45 -1.36 -3.49 -1.16
C ARG A 45 -1.67 -4.25 0.13
N LEU A 46 -0.92 -5.33 0.41
CA LEU A 46 -1.08 -6.10 1.65
C LEU A 46 -0.73 -5.27 2.89
N MET A 47 0.36 -4.51 2.86
CA MET A 47 0.72 -3.60 3.96
C MET A 47 -0.36 -2.56 4.21
N LEU A 48 -0.92 -1.96 3.16
CA LEU A 48 -2.01 -0.99 3.27
C LEU A 48 -3.25 -1.60 3.93
N ASN A 49 -3.60 -2.85 3.59
CA ASN A 49 -4.74 -3.54 4.20
C ASN A 49 -4.51 -3.75 5.71
N ILE A 50 -3.32 -4.22 6.11
CA ILE A 50 -2.95 -4.39 7.53
C ILE A 50 -3.06 -3.05 8.28
N LEU A 51 -2.55 -1.96 7.68
CA LEU A 51 -2.63 -0.64 8.31
C LEU A 51 -4.08 -0.15 8.50
N LYS A 52 -4.97 -0.45 7.54
CA LYS A 52 -6.40 -0.14 7.63
C LYS A 52 -7.11 -0.97 8.72
N GLU A 53 -6.74 -2.23 8.87
CA GLU A 53 -7.22 -3.09 9.95
C GLU A 53 -6.76 -2.57 11.33
N VAL A 54 -5.46 -2.27 11.48
CA VAL A 54 -4.91 -1.68 12.71
C VAL A 54 -5.62 -0.37 13.08
N GLN A 55 -5.89 0.50 12.10
CA GLN A 55 -6.66 1.73 12.34
C GLN A 55 -8.08 1.44 12.81
N LYS A 56 -8.77 0.46 12.21
CA LYS A 56 -10.13 0.09 12.57
C LYS A 56 -10.19 -0.45 14.01
N ASP A 57 -9.24 -1.30 14.38
CA ASP A 57 -9.16 -1.88 15.72
C ASP A 57 -8.84 -0.82 16.78
N ALA A 58 -7.96 0.14 16.46
CA ALA A 58 -7.69 1.27 17.35
C ALA A 58 -8.95 2.11 17.62
N ILE A 59 -9.74 2.41 16.58
CA ILE A 59 -11.01 3.13 16.73
C ILE A 59 -11.99 2.33 17.61
N ARG A 60 -12.12 1.02 17.36
CA ARG A 60 -13.01 0.15 18.14
C ARG A 60 -12.65 0.10 19.63
N ASN A 61 -11.37 0.08 19.97
CA ASN A 61 -10.90 0.01 21.35
C ASN A 61 -10.94 1.38 22.08
N SER A 62 -11.28 2.46 21.36
CA SER A 62 -11.40 3.82 21.90
C SER A 62 -12.85 4.26 22.17
N LEU A 63 -13.82 3.42 21.82
CA LEU A 63 -15.27 3.59 22.04
C LEU A 63 -15.74 2.71 23.22
#